data_AF-A0A7C2HYS5-F1
#
_entry.id   AF-A0A7C2HYS5-F1
#
_cell.length_a   1.000
_cell.length_b   1.000
_cell.length_c   1.000
_cell.angle_alpha   90.00
_cell.angle_beta   90.00
_cell.angle_gamma   90.00
#
_symmetry.space_group_name_H-M   'P 1'
#
loop_
_entity.id
_entity.type
_entity.pdbx_description
1 polymer ?
#
loop_
_entity_poly.entity_id
_entity_poly.type
_entity_poly.pdbx_seq_one_letter_code
_entity_poly.pdbx_strand_id
1 'polypeptide(L)'
;MKDGLSGNNIVDPEVRKGLDPVREEVVRFFRDHPFLLVSEGRLAVLLCRPVEMVTAAVNALEGEGFLFRKGEETLLCVEGCLVEAKPT
;
A
#
# COMPACT_ATOMS: atom_id res chain seq x y z
N MET A 1 25.18 -16.90 32.81
CA MET A 1 25.33 -17.15 31.36
C MET A 1 23.91 -17.11 30.81
N LYS A 2 23.40 -15.99 30.26
CA LYS A 2 23.65 -15.43 28.91
C LYS A 2 23.55 -16.54 27.85
N ASP A 3 22.67 -16.55 26.84
CA ASP A 3 21.60 -15.71 26.32
C ASP A 3 20.75 -16.64 25.43
N GLY A 4 19.49 -16.29 25.13
CA GLY A 4 18.74 -17.07 24.13
C GLY A 4 17.24 -16.80 24.06
N LEU A 5 16.81 -15.55 24.11
CA LEU A 5 15.44 -15.20 23.69
C LEU A 5 15.37 -15.29 22.17
N SER A 6 14.97 -16.47 21.68
CA SER A 6 14.47 -16.64 20.31
C SER A 6 13.14 -15.91 20.20
N GLY A 7 13.19 -14.63 19.79
CA GLY A 7 12.02 -13.84 19.45
C GLY A 7 11.35 -14.41 18.19
N ASN A 8 10.56 -15.47 18.35
CA ASN A 8 9.59 -15.86 17.35
C ASN A 8 8.50 -14.78 17.36
N ASN A 9 8.62 -13.81 16.45
CA ASN A 9 7.50 -12.98 16.03
C ASN A 9 6.50 -13.88 15.29
N ILE A 10 5.68 -14.58 16.07
CA ILE A 10 4.44 -15.18 15.58
C ILE A 10 3.54 -13.97 15.31
N VAL A 11 3.61 -13.45 14.10
CA VAL A 11 2.64 -12.47 13.61
C VAL A 11 1.31 -13.22 13.49
N ASP A 12 0.42 -12.95 14.44
CA ASP A 12 -0.93 -13.52 14.50
C ASP A 12 -1.64 -13.35 13.15
N PRO A 13 -2.13 -14.44 12.53
CA PRO A 13 -2.81 -14.38 11.24
C PRO A 13 -4.15 -13.63 11.29
N GLU A 14 -4.70 -13.36 12.47
CA GLU A 14 -5.95 -12.60 12.66
C GLU A 14 -5.74 -11.07 12.61
N VAL A 15 -4.49 -10.58 12.75
CA VAL A 15 -4.14 -9.16 12.52
C VAL A 15 -4.25 -8.80 11.02
N ARG A 16 -4.36 -9.79 10.13
CA ARG A 16 -4.48 -9.61 8.67
C ARG A 16 -5.90 -9.30 8.17
N LYS A 17 -6.89 -9.16 9.04
CA LYS A 17 -8.29 -8.87 8.66
C LYS A 17 -8.76 -7.44 8.96
N GLY A 18 -7.90 -6.59 9.53
CA GLY A 18 -8.07 -5.14 9.47
C GLY A 18 -7.41 -4.63 8.19
N LEU A 19 -8.07 -3.75 7.44
CA LEU A 19 -7.45 -3.09 6.29
C LEU A 19 -6.08 -2.53 6.70
N ASP A 20 -5.05 -2.84 5.93
CA ASP A 20 -3.74 -2.23 6.10
C ASP A 20 -3.92 -0.70 6.02
N PRO A 21 -3.60 0.07 7.07
CA PRO A 21 -3.88 1.51 7.09
C PRO A 21 -3.14 2.26 5.97
N VAL A 22 -2.00 1.73 5.50
CA VAL A 22 -1.26 2.31 4.37
C VAL A 22 -2.01 2.07 3.06
N ARG A 23 -2.69 0.93 2.90
CA ARG A 23 -3.56 0.69 1.74
C ARG A 23 -4.68 1.71 1.65
N GLU A 24 -5.35 2.03 2.74
CA GLU A 24 -6.40 3.07 2.76
C GLU A 24 -5.85 4.44 2.37
N GLU A 25 -4.67 4.80 2.90
CA GLU A 25 -3.98 6.05 2.56
C GLU A 25 -3.63 6.11 1.06
N VAL A 26 -3.14 5.01 0.48
CA VAL A 26 -2.84 4.92 -0.96
C VAL A 26 -4.12 5.06 -1.80
N VAL A 27 -5.20 4.36 -1.44
CA VAL A 27 -6.50 4.47 -2.12
C VAL A 27 -7.02 5.91 -2.08
N ARG A 28 -6.98 6.54 -0.90
CA ARG A 28 -7.42 7.92 -0.72
C ARG A 28 -6.58 8.89 -1.53
N PHE A 29 -5.26 8.72 -1.53
CA PHE A 29 -4.35 9.55 -2.31
C PHE A 29 -4.69 9.56 -3.80
N PHE A 30 -4.87 8.38 -4.40
CA PHE A 30 -5.23 8.30 -5.82
C PHE A 30 -6.67 8.72 -6.10
N ARG A 31 -7.59 8.61 -5.13
CA ARG A 31 -8.95 9.17 -5.26
C ARG A 31 -8.94 10.70 -5.30
N ASP A 32 -8.12 11.32 -4.45
CA ASP A 32 -7.98 12.78 -4.39
C ASP A 32 -7.11 13.31 -5.55
N HIS A 33 -6.26 12.46 -6.13
CA HIS A 33 -5.31 12.78 -7.20
C HIS A 33 -5.30 11.75 -8.34
N PRO A 34 -6.43 11.54 -9.06
CA PRO A 34 -6.58 10.42 -10.01
C PRO A 34 -5.64 10.47 -11.21
N PHE A 35 -5.18 11.66 -11.59
CA PHE A 35 -4.28 11.85 -12.74
C PHE A 35 -2.81 12.00 -12.34
N LEU A 36 -2.49 11.88 -11.05
CA LEU A 36 -1.13 12.11 -10.57
C LEU A 36 -0.25 10.88 -10.82
N LEU A 37 0.72 11.06 -11.70
CA LEU A 37 1.78 10.10 -11.94
C LEU A 37 2.85 10.24 -10.85
N VAL A 38 3.00 9.22 -10.02
CA VAL A 38 3.90 9.23 -8.86
C VAL A 38 4.66 7.92 -8.76
N SER A 39 5.91 7.98 -8.28
CA SER A 39 6.67 6.78 -7.91
C SER A 39 6.38 6.34 -6.49
N GLU A 40 6.59 5.06 -6.19
CA GLU A 40 6.39 4.52 -4.83
C GLU A 40 7.24 5.24 -3.79
N GLY A 41 8.50 5.56 -4.12
CA GLY A 41 9.37 6.33 -3.22
C GLY A 41 8.82 7.73 -2.92
N ARG A 42 8.27 8.42 -3.93
CA ARG A 42 7.64 9.74 -3.72
C ARG A 42 6.31 9.62 -2.99
N LEU A 43 5.53 8.58 -3.27
CA LEU A 43 4.28 8.28 -2.57
C LEU A 43 4.55 8.01 -1.08
N ALA A 44 5.60 7.25 -0.75
CA ALA A 44 6.04 7.01 0.62
C ALA A 44 6.39 8.30 1.37
N VAL A 45 7.08 9.23 0.72
CA VAL A 45 7.37 10.56 1.28
C VAL A 45 6.08 11.36 1.50
N LEU A 46 5.14 11.34 0.55
CA LEU A 46 3.87 12.09 0.66
C LEU A 46 2.95 11.54 1.74
N LEU A 47 2.93 10.22 1.93
CA LEU A 47 2.16 9.55 2.97
C LEU A 47 2.87 9.51 4.33
N CYS A 48 4.12 9.94 4.41
CA CYS A 48 4.97 9.82 5.60
C CYS A 48 5.05 8.35 6.10
N ARG A 49 5.18 7.40 5.18
CA ARG A 49 5.26 5.96 5.45
C ARG A 49 6.58 5.35 4.95
N PRO A 50 7.04 4.23 5.55
CA PRO A 50 8.14 3.45 4.98
C PRO A 50 7.81 2.97 3.57
N VAL A 51 8.81 2.99 2.69
CA VAL A 51 8.62 2.61 1.28
C VAL A 51 8.15 1.17 1.14
N GLU A 52 8.61 0.27 1.99
CA GLU A 52 8.28 -1.16 1.96
C GLU A 52 6.78 -1.39 2.24
N MET A 53 6.19 -0.59 3.12
CA MET A 53 4.75 -0.66 3.40
C MET A 53 3.93 -0.12 2.23
N VAL A 54 4.39 0.97 1.63
CA VAL A 54 3.72 1.53 0.44
C VAL A 54 3.83 0.58 -0.74
N THR A 55 4.99 -0.04 -0.96
CA THR A 55 5.18 -1.06 -1.99
C THR A 55 4.26 -2.26 -1.77
N ALA A 56 4.12 -2.74 -0.53
CA ALA A 56 3.19 -3.82 -0.22
C ALA A 56 1.73 -3.45 -0.54
N ALA A 57 1.30 -2.23 -0.16
CA ALA A 57 -0.03 -1.72 -0.43
C ALA A 57 -0.29 -1.53 -1.93
N VAL A 58 0.67 -0.97 -2.66
CA VAL A 58 0.60 -0.78 -4.12
C VAL A 58 0.51 -2.14 -4.82
N ASN A 59 1.39 -3.09 -4.51
CA ASN A 59 1.35 -4.43 -5.09
C ASN A 59 0.00 -5.13 -4.86
N ALA A 60 -0.60 -4.97 -3.67
CA ALA A 60 -1.92 -5.51 -3.38
C ALA A 60 -3.01 -4.88 -4.27
N LEU A 61 -3.00 -3.55 -4.41
CA LEU A 61 -3.95 -2.82 -5.25
C LEU A 61 -3.75 -3.09 -6.75
N GLU A 62 -2.50 -3.31 -7.20
CA GLU A 62 -2.20 -3.76 -8.56
C GLU A 62 -2.74 -5.18 -8.81
N GLY A 63 -2.54 -6.10 -7.86
CA GLY A 63 -3.08 -7.46 -7.93
C GLY A 63 -4.62 -7.51 -7.98
N GLU A 64 -5.28 -6.50 -7.41
CA GLU A 64 -6.73 -6.30 -7.46
C GLU A 64 -7.21 -5.53 -8.71
N GLY A 65 -6.28 -5.01 -9.53
CA GLY A 65 -6.59 -4.27 -10.76
C GLY A 65 -6.97 -2.80 -10.54
N PHE A 66 -6.71 -2.24 -9.35
CA PHE A 66 -6.99 -0.84 -9.03
C PHE A 66 -5.90 0.13 -9.46
N LEU A 67 -4.65 -0.34 -9.49
CA LEU A 67 -3.48 0.43 -9.91
C LEU A 67 -2.76 -0.28 -11.05
N PHE A 68 -2.05 0.49 -11.86
CA PHE A 68 -1.21 -0.02 -12.94
C PHE A 68 0.12 0.73 -12.96
N ARG A 69 1.23 0.01 -13.13
CA ARG A 69 2.52 0.62 -13.47
C ARG A 69 2.61 0.96 -14.95
N LYS A 70 3.09 2.17 -15.24
CA LYS A 70 3.47 2.62 -16.58
C LYS A 70 4.95 3.00 -16.61
N GLY A 71 5.80 2.10 -17.11
CA GLY A 71 7.26 2.24 -17.03
C GLY A 71 7.83 1.67 -15.72
N GLU A 72 9.10 1.97 -15.42
CA GLU A 72 9.82 1.29 -14.33
C GLU A 72 9.27 1.61 -12.93
N GLU A 73 8.70 2.80 -12.70
CA GLU A 73 8.29 3.22 -11.35
C GLU A 73 7.02 4.07 -11.28
N THR A 74 6.34 4.38 -12.39
CA THR A 74 5.21 5.33 -12.35
C THR A 74 3.89 4.63 -12.15
N LEU A 75 3.17 4.98 -11.08
CA LEU A 75 1.83 4.48 -10.79
C LEU A 75 0.77 5.31 -11.51
N LEU A 76 -0.21 4.60 -12.06
CA LEU A 76 -1.37 5.15 -12.75
C LEU A 76 -2.63 4.53 -12.15
N CYS A 77 -3.50 5.38 -11.62
CA CYS A 77 -4.86 5.01 -11.29
C CYS A 77 -5.75 5.33 -12.49
N VAL A 78 -6.50 4.35 -13.00
CA VAL A 78 -7.53 4.64 -14.01
C VAL A 78 -8.76 5.15 -13.28
N GLU A 79 -9.27 6.31 -13.70
CA GLU A 79 -10.48 6.93 -13.16
C GLU A 79 -11.64 5.91 -13.17
N GLY A 80 -12.30 5.73 -12.03
CA GLY A 80 -13.40 4.77 -11.86
C GLY A 80 -13.01 3.42 -11.25
N CYS A 81 -11.74 3.02 -11.26
CA CYS A 81 -11.31 1.74 -10.66
C CYS A 81 -11.42 1.74 -9.12
N LEU A 82 -11.08 2.85 -8.47
CA LEU A 82 -11.07 2.97 -6.99
C LEU A 82 -12.46 3.24 -6.35
N VAL A 83 -13.53 3.20 -7.13
CA VAL A 83 -14.90 3.45 -6.63
C VAL A 83 -15.41 2.28 -5.77
N GLU A 84 -14.88 1.07 -6.01
CA GLU A 84 -15.24 -0.14 -5.25
C GLU A 84 -14.28 -0.51 -4.12
N ALA A 85 -13.16 0.20 -3.98
CA ALA A 85 -12.30 0.12 -2.80
C ALA A 85 -13.01 0.80 -1.62
N LYS A 86 -14.00 0.11 -1.03
CA LYS A 86 -14.69 0.57 0.17
C LYS A 86 -13.79 0.39 1.39
N PRO A 87 -13.64 1.41 2.23
CA PRO A 87 -13.27 1.20 3.62
C PRO A 87 -14.47 0.52 4.30
N THR A 88 -14.25 -0.66 4.88
CA THR A 88 -15.23 -1.34 5.75
C THR A 88 -14.75 -1.30 7.17
#